data_AF-A0A023D221-F1
#
_entry.id   AF-A0A023D221-F1
#
_cell.length_a   1.000
_cell.length_b   1.000
_cell.length_c   1.000
_cell.angle_alpha   90.00
_cell.angle_beta   90.00
_cell.angle_gamma   90.00
#
_symmetry.space_group_name_H-M   'P 1'
#
loop_
_entity.id
_entity.type
_entity.pdbx_description
1 polymer ?
#
loop_
_entity_poly.entity_id
_entity_poly.type
_entity_poly.pdbx_seq_one_letter_code
_entity_poly.pdbx_strand_id
1 'polypeptide(L)'
;MFLALLISQCVLVVILLGFGVVLLALARQVGVLHERLMPLDTSDKEPAVKPGHALPRMTLQGIGGPPVRIGEPLAPGRRQLLLFVAPDCPICKRVLPSALDLGESGAAELVVVGDGPAPELAEFAKTQIRGRAPLTAAAELGLVLQIDRLPYAAVIDDRGTLAARGLVNNGAHLEALLRDAA
;
A
#
# COMPACT_ATOMS: atom_id res chain seq x y z
N MET A 1 -27.16 24.17 58.63
CA MET A 1 -25.81 24.39 58.06
C MET A 1 -25.06 23.08 57.83
N PHE A 2 -24.93 22.20 58.83
CA PHE A 2 -24.23 20.91 58.71
C PHE A 2 -24.84 19.94 57.68
N LEU A 3 -26.18 19.80 57.65
CA LEU A 3 -26.86 18.91 56.69
C LEU A 3 -26.65 19.31 55.23
N ALA A 4 -26.66 20.62 54.93
CA ALA A 4 -26.42 21.12 53.58
C ALA A 4 -24.98 20.83 53.10
N LEU A 5 -24.01 20.95 54.02
CA LEU A 5 -22.62 20.60 53.75
C LEU A 5 -22.46 19.09 53.49
N LEU A 6 -23.14 18.25 54.28
CA LEU A 6 -23.12 16.79 54.12
C LEU A 6 -23.70 16.37 52.76
N ILE A 7 -24.84 16.96 52.37
CA ILE A 7 -25.48 16.69 51.08
C ILE A 7 -24.55 17.12 49.93
N SER A 8 -23.97 18.31 50.00
CA SER A 8 -23.04 18.80 48.99
C SER A 8 -21.81 17.90 48.85
N GLN A 9 -21.26 17.41 49.95
CA GLN A 9 -20.11 16.49 49.94
C GLN A 9 -20.48 15.14 49.32
N CYS A 10 -21.63 14.57 49.66
CA CYS A 10 -22.09 13.33 49.04
C CYS A 10 -22.31 13.49 47.53
N VAL A 11 -22.92 14.59 47.10
CA VAL A 11 -23.13 14.88 45.67
C VAL A 11 -21.80 15.03 44.95
N LEU A 12 -20.82 15.73 45.53
CA LEU A 12 -19.49 15.91 44.95
C LEU A 12 -18.77 14.56 44.78
N VAL A 13 -18.84 13.69 45.79
CA VAL A 13 -18.24 12.33 45.72
C VAL A 13 -18.89 11.51 44.61
N VAL A 14 -20.22 11.55 44.47
CA VAL A 14 -20.92 10.84 43.40
C VAL A 14 -20.50 11.35 42.02
N ILE A 15 -20.40 12.67 41.85
CA ILE A 15 -19.94 13.27 40.59
C ILE A 15 -18.49 12.87 40.29
N LEU A 16 -17.61 12.91 41.29
CA LEU A 16 -16.20 12.55 41.14
C LEU A 16 -16.05 11.07 40.73
N LEU A 17 -16.80 10.17 41.36
CA LEU A 17 -16.83 8.76 40.99
C LEU A 17 -17.35 8.57 39.56
N GLY A 18 -18.44 9.26 39.20
CA GLY A 18 -18.95 9.25 37.83
C GLY A 18 -17.93 9.72 36.80
N PHE A 19 -17.20 10.79 37.10
CA PHE A 19 -16.13 11.29 36.24
C PHE A 19 -14.99 10.28 36.09
N GLY A 20 -14.59 9.62 37.18
CA GLY A 20 -13.61 8.53 37.15
C GLY A 20 -14.02 7.37 36.24
N VAL A 21 -15.30 6.97 36.28
CA VAL A 21 -15.84 5.92 35.39
C VAL A 21 -15.78 6.35 33.92
N VAL A 22 -16.15 7.60 33.61
CA VAL A 22 -16.08 8.13 32.23
C VAL A 22 -14.64 8.16 31.72
N LEU A 23 -13.68 8.60 32.55
CA LEU A 23 -12.27 8.59 32.19
C LEU A 23 -11.75 7.18 31.92
N LEU A 24 -12.16 6.19 32.73
CA LEU A 24 -11.77 4.79 32.53
C LEU A 24 -12.39 4.21 31.25
N ALA A 25 -13.64 4.55 30.94
CA ALA A 25 -14.30 4.16 29.69
C ALA A 25 -13.58 4.75 28.46
N LEU A 26 -13.19 6.03 28.52
CA LEU A 26 -12.40 6.69 27.47
C LEU A 26 -11.01 6.06 27.31
N ALA A 27 -10.30 5.80 28.41
CA ALA A 27 -9.00 5.14 28.38
C ALA A 27 -9.10 3.74 27.75
N ARG A 28 -10.18 3.00 28.03
CA ARG A 28 -10.44 1.69 27.40
C ARG A 28 -10.71 1.84 25.90
N GLN A 29 -11.47 2.84 25.47
CA GLN A 29 -11.71 3.10 24.05
C GLN A 29 -10.41 3.46 23.30
N VAL A 30 -9.59 4.33 23.90
CA VAL A 30 -8.27 4.69 23.37
C VAL A 30 -7.34 3.48 23.35
N GLY A 31 -7.37 2.64 24.38
CA GLY A 31 -6.59 1.40 24.45
C GLY A 31 -6.97 0.39 23.37
N VAL A 32 -8.26 0.16 23.14
CA VAL A 32 -8.74 -0.75 22.07
C VAL A 32 -8.43 -0.19 20.68
N LEU A 33 -8.51 1.13 20.50
CA LEU A 33 -8.11 1.78 19.26
C LEU A 33 -6.60 1.68 19.04
N HIS A 34 -5.81 1.89 20.10
CA HIS A 34 -4.36 1.70 20.06
C HIS A 34 -3.96 0.25 19.88
N GLU A 35 -4.69 -0.76 20.34
CA GLU A 35 -4.38 -2.17 20.01
C GLU A 35 -4.62 -2.47 18.52
N ARG A 36 -5.64 -1.85 17.91
CA ARG A 36 -5.90 -2.00 16.46
C ARG A 36 -4.98 -1.14 15.58
N LEU A 37 -4.37 -0.12 16.16
CA LEU A 37 -3.48 0.83 15.49
C LEU A 37 -2.02 0.70 15.96
N MET A 38 -1.73 -0.19 16.92
CA MET A 38 -0.36 -0.44 17.37
C MET A 38 0.34 -0.91 16.12
N PRO A 39 1.36 -0.16 15.70
CA PRO A 39 1.94 -0.30 14.39
C PRO A 39 2.27 -1.75 14.20
N LEU A 40 1.67 -2.33 13.15
CA LEU A 40 2.22 -3.46 12.42
C LEU A 40 3.72 -3.30 12.49
N ASP A 41 4.35 -4.12 13.34
CA ASP A 41 5.78 -4.14 13.53
C ASP A 41 6.37 -3.98 12.14
N THR A 42 7.14 -2.91 11.98
CA THR A 42 8.19 -2.82 11.00
C THR A 42 9.04 -4.04 11.24
N SER A 43 8.60 -5.19 10.73
CA SER A 43 9.34 -6.42 10.79
C SER A 43 10.63 -6.06 10.09
N ASP A 44 11.72 -6.18 10.84
CA ASP A 44 13.11 -6.10 10.43
C ASP A 44 13.44 -7.18 9.38
N LYS A 45 12.62 -7.28 8.35
CA LYS A 45 13.03 -7.80 7.07
C LYS A 45 13.53 -6.60 6.33
N GLU A 46 14.83 -6.33 6.48
CA GLU A 46 15.51 -5.46 5.55
C GLU A 46 15.08 -5.90 4.14
N PRO A 47 14.44 -5.01 3.38
CA PRO A 47 13.99 -5.39 2.07
C PRO A 47 15.16 -5.92 1.26
N ALA A 48 15.02 -7.12 0.69
CA ALA A 48 16.11 -7.82 0.04
C ALA A 48 16.76 -7.00 -1.11
N VAL A 49 15.99 -6.09 -1.74
CA VAL A 49 16.50 -5.14 -2.74
C VAL A 49 16.28 -3.71 -2.24
N LYS A 50 17.37 -2.97 -2.01
CA LYS A 50 17.34 -1.54 -1.69
C LYS A 50 17.34 -0.71 -2.99
N PRO A 51 16.76 0.51 -2.99
CA PRO A 51 16.95 1.44 -4.10
C PRO A 51 18.45 1.55 -4.48
N GLY A 52 18.73 1.57 -5.78
CA GLY A 52 20.07 1.53 -6.36
C GLY A 52 20.62 0.12 -6.66
N HIS A 53 19.89 -0.95 -6.36
CA HIS A 53 20.30 -2.32 -6.71
C HIS A 53 19.55 -2.84 -7.93
N ALA A 54 20.23 -3.65 -8.75
CA ALA A 54 19.63 -4.32 -9.90
C ALA A 54 18.58 -5.36 -9.44
N LEU A 55 17.43 -5.37 -10.10
CA LEU A 55 16.46 -6.46 -9.92
C LEU A 55 16.91 -7.71 -10.68
N PRO A 56 16.63 -8.92 -10.16
CA PRO A 56 16.80 -10.14 -10.93
C PRO A 56 15.92 -10.11 -12.17
N ARG A 57 16.50 -10.48 -13.31
CA ARG A 57 15.78 -10.55 -14.59
C ARG A 57 14.80 -11.70 -14.53
N MET A 58 13.52 -11.38 -14.68
CA MET A 58 12.45 -12.37 -14.70
C MET A 58 11.48 -12.07 -15.84
N THR A 59 11.00 -13.14 -16.46
CA THR A 59 9.92 -13.09 -17.44
C THR A 59 8.72 -13.75 -16.82
N LEU A 60 7.69 -12.95 -16.56
CA LEU A 60 6.48 -13.35 -15.86
C LEU A 60 5.36 -13.53 -16.86
N GLN A 61 4.48 -14.50 -16.59
CA GLN A 61 3.34 -14.73 -17.45
C GLN A 61 2.28 -13.64 -17.25
N GLY A 62 1.87 -13.00 -18.34
CA GLY A 62 0.76 -12.05 -18.33
C GLY A 62 -0.57 -12.77 -18.18
N ILE A 63 -1.47 -12.22 -17.36
CA ILE A 63 -2.85 -12.68 -17.23
C ILE A 63 -3.66 -12.06 -18.37
N GLY A 64 -4.00 -12.89 -19.36
CA GLY A 64 -4.80 -12.46 -20.52
C GLY A 64 -4.04 -11.57 -21.52
N GLY A 65 -2.70 -11.59 -21.51
CA GLY A 65 -1.88 -10.74 -22.35
C GLY A 65 -0.45 -11.28 -22.57
N PRO A 66 0.43 -10.49 -23.20
CA PRO A 66 1.82 -10.88 -23.45
C PRO A 66 2.61 -11.06 -22.15
N PRO A 67 3.71 -11.83 -22.17
CA PRO A 67 4.60 -11.97 -21.02
C PRO A 67 5.21 -10.61 -20.64
N VAL A 68 5.37 -10.39 -19.33
CA VAL A 68 5.93 -9.17 -18.76
C VAL A 68 7.37 -9.43 -18.36
N ARG A 69 8.29 -8.56 -18.80
CA ARG A 69 9.72 -8.66 -18.49
C ARG A 69 10.06 -7.60 -17.45
N ILE A 70 10.73 -8.03 -16.37
CA ILE A 70 11.13 -7.16 -15.25
C ILE A 70 12.64 -7.27 -15.07
N GLY A 71 13.28 -6.13 -14.82
CA GLY A 71 14.74 -6.04 -14.63
C GLY A 71 15.55 -6.11 -15.94
N GLU A 72 14.89 -6.08 -17.10
CA GLU A 72 15.59 -5.90 -18.38
C GLU A 72 15.88 -4.42 -18.64
N PRO A 73 16.96 -4.09 -19.35
CA PRO A 73 17.24 -2.71 -19.73
C PRO A 73 16.12 -2.16 -20.62
N LEU A 74 15.60 -0.99 -20.29
CA LEU A 74 14.65 -0.27 -21.15
C LEU A 74 15.40 0.70 -22.08
N ALA A 75 14.67 1.31 -23.01
CA ALA A 75 15.21 2.42 -23.79
C ALA A 75 15.67 3.56 -22.85
N PRO A 76 16.78 4.25 -23.19
CA PRO A 76 17.36 5.28 -22.33
C PRO A 76 16.33 6.37 -21.99
N GLY A 77 16.21 6.68 -20.70
CA GLY A 77 15.24 7.64 -20.17
C GLY A 77 13.82 7.10 -19.96
N ARG A 78 13.54 5.82 -20.26
CA ARG A 78 12.27 5.18 -19.87
C ARG A 78 12.38 4.60 -18.46
N ARG A 79 11.24 4.52 -17.78
CA ARG A 79 11.11 3.96 -16.43
C ARG A 79 9.96 2.98 -16.45
N GLN A 80 10.07 1.91 -15.66
CA GLN A 80 9.00 0.93 -15.50
C GLN A 80 8.38 1.12 -14.12
N LEU A 81 7.07 1.34 -14.05
CA LEU A 81 6.31 1.47 -12.81
C LEU A 81 5.60 0.14 -12.54
N LEU A 82 6.02 -0.56 -11.50
CA LEU A 82 5.35 -1.75 -10.99
C LEU A 82 4.35 -1.34 -9.92
N LEU A 83 3.06 -1.60 -10.16
CA LEU A 83 2.01 -1.40 -9.16
C LEU A 83 1.50 -2.75 -8.67
N PHE A 84 1.68 -3.02 -7.38
CA PHE A 84 1.20 -4.23 -6.72
C PHE A 84 -0.21 -4.02 -6.18
N VAL A 85 -1.13 -4.89 -6.58
CA VAL A 85 -2.56 -4.82 -6.25
C VAL A 85 -3.12 -6.20 -5.93
N ALA A 86 -4.21 -6.23 -5.17
CA ALA A 86 -5.01 -7.43 -4.93
C ALA A 86 -6.48 -7.17 -5.33
N PRO A 87 -7.21 -8.19 -5.82
CA PRO A 87 -8.60 -8.04 -6.26
C PRO A 87 -9.56 -7.61 -5.13
N ASP A 88 -9.27 -8.06 -3.91
CA ASP A 88 -10.04 -7.75 -2.69
C ASP A 88 -9.61 -6.46 -2.00
N CYS A 89 -8.63 -5.73 -2.54
CA CYS A 89 -8.09 -4.51 -1.94
C CYS A 89 -8.87 -3.26 -2.42
N PRO A 90 -9.68 -2.60 -1.56
CA PRO A 90 -10.46 -1.43 -1.95
C PRO A 90 -9.60 -0.19 -2.22
N ILE A 91 -8.45 -0.07 -1.54
CA ILE A 91 -7.50 1.03 -1.77
C ILE A 91 -6.88 0.89 -3.17
N CYS A 92 -6.54 -0.33 -3.57
CA CYS A 92 -5.95 -0.63 -4.87
C CYS A 92 -6.86 -0.19 -6.03
N LYS A 93 -8.18 -0.43 -5.90
CA LYS A 93 -9.19 0.04 -6.86
C LYS A 93 -9.26 1.56 -6.99
N ARG A 94 -8.93 2.30 -5.92
CA ARG A 94 -8.88 3.78 -5.94
C ARG A 94 -7.61 4.33 -6.57
N VAL A 95 -6.48 3.65 -6.38
CA VAL A 95 -5.16 4.09 -6.89
C VAL A 95 -4.94 3.70 -8.35
N LEU A 96 -5.51 2.58 -8.77
CA LEU A 96 -5.31 2.03 -10.11
C LEU A 96 -5.60 3.03 -11.25
N PRO A 97 -6.71 3.80 -11.26
CA PRO A 97 -6.96 4.77 -12.33
C PRO A 97 -5.83 5.77 -12.52
N SER A 98 -5.30 6.33 -11.43
CA SER A 98 -4.16 7.27 -11.49
C SER A 98 -2.90 6.61 -12.03
N ALA A 99 -2.64 5.34 -11.69
CA ALA A 99 -1.53 4.61 -12.26
C ALA A 99 -1.70 4.41 -13.77
N LEU A 100 -2.90 4.01 -14.21
CA LEU A 100 -3.21 3.84 -15.64
C LEU A 100 -3.00 5.14 -16.42
N ASP A 101 -3.43 6.27 -15.86
CA ASP A 101 -3.25 7.58 -16.48
C ASP A 101 -1.76 7.94 -16.61
N LEU A 102 -0.94 7.61 -15.61
CA LEU A 102 0.53 7.77 -15.70
C LEU A 102 1.14 6.89 -16.79
N GLY A 103 0.66 5.66 -16.93
CA GLY A 103 1.07 4.74 -18.00
C GLY A 103 0.75 5.29 -19.39
N GLU A 104 -0.47 5.78 -19.59
CA GLU A 104 -0.92 6.33 -20.87
C GLU A 104 -0.28 7.68 -21.22
N SER A 105 0.02 8.51 -20.22
CA SER A 105 0.75 9.77 -20.42
C SER A 105 2.19 9.56 -20.91
N GLY A 106 2.71 8.34 -20.81
CA GLY A 106 4.09 8.01 -21.14
C GLY A 106 5.10 8.39 -20.05
N ALA A 107 4.65 8.81 -18.87
CA ALA A 107 5.51 9.13 -17.73
C ALA A 107 6.31 7.90 -17.24
N ALA A 108 5.71 6.71 -17.32
CA ALA A 108 6.37 5.43 -17.07
C ALA A 108 5.65 4.29 -17.80
N GLU A 109 6.36 3.20 -18.06
CA GLU A 109 5.76 1.94 -18.53
C GLU A 109 5.11 1.23 -17.35
N LEU A 110 3.79 1.34 -17.25
CA LEU A 110 3.02 0.72 -16.16
C LEU A 110 2.90 -0.79 -16.36
N VAL A 111 3.21 -1.52 -15.31
CA VAL A 111 2.94 -2.95 -15.16
C VAL A 111 2.19 -3.15 -13.86
N VAL A 112 1.04 -3.82 -13.94
CA VAL A 112 0.27 -4.18 -12.76
C VAL A 112 0.67 -5.59 -12.33
N VAL A 113 0.98 -5.76 -11.06
CA VAL A 113 1.34 -7.03 -10.46
C VAL A 113 0.24 -7.41 -9.48
N GLY A 114 -0.48 -8.47 -9.82
CA GLY A 114 -1.57 -9.01 -9.03
C GLY A 114 -1.07 -10.00 -7.98
N ASP A 115 -1.53 -9.81 -6.75
CA ASP A 115 -1.46 -10.82 -5.70
C ASP A 115 -2.86 -11.43 -5.52
N GLY A 116 -2.97 -12.74 -5.73
CA GLY A 116 -4.24 -13.47 -5.69
C GLY A 116 -4.35 -14.59 -6.73
N PRO A 117 -5.43 -15.37 -6.69
CA PRO A 117 -5.64 -16.47 -7.61
C PRO A 117 -5.92 -15.96 -9.04
N ALA A 118 -5.41 -16.69 -10.03
CA ALA A 118 -5.54 -16.37 -11.45
C ALA A 118 -6.97 -16.02 -11.94
N PRO A 119 -8.05 -16.72 -11.55
CA PRO A 119 -9.40 -16.36 -12.01
C PRO A 119 -9.86 -14.98 -11.51
N GLU A 120 -9.56 -14.62 -10.26
CA GLU A 120 -9.93 -13.32 -9.70
C GLU A 120 -9.10 -12.19 -10.32
N LEU A 121 -7.81 -12.43 -10.55
CA LEU A 121 -6.95 -11.50 -11.27
C LEU A 121 -7.41 -11.28 -12.72
N ALA A 122 -7.91 -12.31 -13.39
CA ALA A 122 -8.46 -12.19 -14.75
C ALA A 122 -9.74 -11.32 -14.77
N GLU A 123 -10.64 -11.50 -13.79
CA GLU A 123 -11.82 -10.64 -13.65
C GLU A 123 -11.44 -9.20 -13.27
N PHE A 124 -10.46 -9.02 -12.39
CA PHE A 124 -9.90 -7.71 -12.05
C PHE A 124 -9.31 -7.01 -13.27
N ALA A 125 -8.57 -7.73 -14.11
CA ALA A 125 -8.01 -7.21 -15.36
C ALA A 125 -9.12 -6.72 -16.30
N LYS A 126 -10.17 -7.52 -16.50
CA LYS A 126 -11.28 -7.16 -17.39
C LYS A 126 -12.06 -5.95 -16.89
N THR A 127 -12.34 -5.88 -15.60
CA THR A 127 -13.25 -4.87 -15.03
C THR A 127 -12.56 -3.55 -14.74
N GLN A 128 -11.34 -3.60 -14.18
CA GLN A 128 -10.63 -2.42 -13.66
C GLN A 128 -9.54 -1.93 -14.62
N ILE A 129 -8.72 -2.84 -15.16
CA ILE A 129 -7.59 -2.48 -16.04
C ILE A 129 -8.05 -2.26 -17.48
N ARG A 130 -9.01 -3.07 -17.96
CA ARG A 130 -9.63 -2.97 -19.29
C ARG A 130 -8.61 -2.94 -20.45
N GLY A 131 -7.50 -3.66 -20.30
CA GLY A 131 -6.44 -3.71 -21.30
C GLY A 131 -5.55 -2.46 -21.41
N ARG A 132 -5.72 -1.46 -20.54
CA ARG A 132 -4.87 -0.25 -20.52
C ARG A 132 -3.45 -0.50 -20.02
N ALA A 133 -3.22 -1.61 -19.33
CA ALA A 133 -1.91 -2.03 -18.84
C ALA A 133 -1.80 -3.57 -18.78
N PRO A 134 -0.59 -4.14 -18.91
CA PRO A 134 -0.37 -5.56 -18.66
C PRO A 134 -0.55 -5.88 -17.17
N LEU A 135 -1.24 -6.99 -16.89
CA LEU A 135 -1.35 -7.58 -15.55
C LEU A 135 -0.57 -8.89 -15.51
N THR A 136 0.22 -9.12 -14.47
CA THR A 136 0.88 -10.40 -14.22
C THR A 136 0.62 -10.89 -12.79
N ALA A 137 0.50 -12.20 -12.61
CA ALA A 137 0.40 -12.82 -11.28
C ALA A 137 1.81 -13.24 -10.85
N ALA A 138 2.49 -12.39 -10.09
CA ALA A 138 3.90 -12.58 -9.75
C ALA A 138 4.13 -12.52 -8.25
N ALA A 139 3.63 -13.53 -7.54
CA ALA A 139 3.89 -13.72 -6.12
C ALA A 139 5.41 -13.75 -5.81
N GLU A 140 6.21 -14.33 -6.70
CA GLU A 140 7.67 -14.38 -6.58
C GLU A 140 8.31 -12.98 -6.54
N LEU A 141 7.79 -12.04 -7.33
CA LEU A 141 8.29 -10.66 -7.35
C LEU A 141 7.94 -9.92 -6.06
N GLY A 142 6.73 -10.15 -5.52
CA GLY A 142 6.33 -9.66 -4.21
C GLY A 142 7.26 -10.16 -3.10
N LEU A 143 7.71 -11.41 -3.19
CA LEU A 143 8.68 -12.00 -2.25
C LEU A 143 10.08 -11.40 -2.40
N VAL A 144 10.56 -11.21 -3.64
CA VAL A 144 11.87 -10.59 -3.93
C VAL A 144 11.93 -9.16 -3.40
N LEU A 145 10.86 -8.39 -3.57
CA LEU A 145 10.75 -7.01 -3.07
C LEU A 145 10.33 -6.92 -1.60
N GLN A 146 10.01 -8.07 -0.99
CA GLN A 146 9.47 -8.22 0.37
C GLN A 146 8.30 -7.28 0.65
N ILE A 147 7.31 -7.30 -0.24
CA ILE A 147 6.12 -6.46 -0.13
C ILE A 147 5.18 -7.08 0.91
N ASP A 148 5.02 -6.40 2.03
CA ASP A 148 4.19 -6.79 3.16
C ASP A 148 2.78 -6.14 3.11
N ARG A 149 2.65 -5.04 2.36
CA ARG A 149 1.44 -4.21 2.35
C ARG A 149 1.08 -3.72 0.95
N LEU A 150 -0.21 -3.72 0.66
CA LEU A 150 -0.79 -3.25 -0.61
C LEU A 150 -1.70 -2.04 -0.38
N PRO A 151 -1.76 -1.08 -1.32
CA PRO A 151 -1.07 -1.06 -2.61
C PRO A 151 0.39 -0.60 -2.46
N TYR A 152 1.28 -1.24 -3.21
CA TYR A 152 2.70 -0.93 -3.22
C TYR A 152 3.16 -0.55 -4.62
N ALA A 153 4.08 0.40 -4.74
CA ALA A 153 4.68 0.77 -6.01
C ALA A 153 6.20 0.63 -5.97
N ALA A 154 6.78 0.20 -7.08
CA ALA A 154 8.21 0.19 -7.30
C ALA A 154 8.50 0.77 -8.69
N VAL A 155 9.49 1.65 -8.78
CA VAL A 155 9.95 2.24 -10.04
C VAL A 155 11.33 1.70 -10.35
N ILE A 156 11.47 1.23 -11.58
CA ILE A 156 12.71 0.68 -12.13
C ILE A 156 13.23 1.66 -13.18
N ASP A 157 14.54 1.89 -13.16
CA ASP A 157 15.23 2.72 -14.14
C ASP A 157 15.45 2.01 -15.49
N ASP A 158 16.07 2.70 -16.44
CA ASP A 158 16.41 2.17 -17.75
C ASP A 158 17.49 1.09 -17.73
N ARG A 159 18.22 0.94 -16.61
CA ARG A 159 19.25 -0.08 -16.41
C ARG A 159 18.72 -1.36 -15.72
N GLY A 160 17.43 -1.39 -15.36
CA GLY A 160 16.84 -2.50 -14.61
C GLY A 160 17.16 -2.47 -13.11
N THR A 161 17.53 -1.31 -12.57
CA THR A 161 17.75 -1.07 -11.14
C THR A 161 16.54 -0.44 -10.47
N LEU A 162 16.34 -0.77 -9.20
CA LEU A 162 15.25 -0.23 -8.41
C LEU A 162 15.54 1.24 -8.08
N ALA A 163 14.85 2.18 -8.69
CA ALA A 163 15.07 3.61 -8.45
C ALA A 163 14.36 4.10 -7.18
N ALA A 164 13.08 3.78 -7.04
CA ALA A 164 12.28 4.16 -5.87
C ALA A 164 11.21 3.10 -5.58
N ARG A 165 10.70 3.08 -4.35
CA ARG A 165 9.58 2.20 -3.97
C ARG A 165 8.89 2.67 -2.69
N GLY A 166 7.65 2.26 -2.51
CA GLY A 166 6.89 2.61 -1.31
C GLY A 166 5.40 2.31 -1.40
N LEU A 167 4.72 2.51 -0.26
CA LEU A 167 3.27 2.39 -0.16
C LEU A 167 2.57 3.57 -0.83
N VAL A 168 1.56 3.27 -1.63
CA VAL A 168 0.81 4.26 -2.40
C VAL A 168 -0.67 4.17 -2.08
N ASN A 169 -1.25 5.26 -1.61
CA ASN A 169 -2.67 5.32 -1.24
C ASN A 169 -3.50 6.24 -2.14
N ASN A 170 -2.84 7.04 -2.98
CA ASN A 170 -3.45 7.99 -3.90
C ASN A 170 -2.52 8.24 -5.11
N GLY A 171 -3.02 8.92 -6.13
CA GLY A 171 -2.25 9.29 -7.32
C GLY A 171 -1.07 10.23 -7.03
N ALA A 172 -1.20 11.14 -6.06
CA ALA A 172 -0.12 12.06 -5.71
C ALA A 172 1.12 11.35 -5.16
N HIS A 173 0.94 10.24 -4.44
CA HIS A 173 2.05 9.41 -3.96
C HIS A 173 2.76 8.71 -5.13
N LEU A 174 2.02 8.26 -6.16
CA LEU A 174 2.63 7.69 -7.37
C LEU A 174 3.48 8.72 -8.11
N GLU A 175 2.96 9.93 -8.28
CA GLU A 175 3.71 11.01 -8.91
C GLU A 175 4.94 11.43 -8.10
N ALA A 176 4.82 11.50 -6.78
CA ALA A 176 5.95 11.78 -5.90
C ALA A 176 7.03 10.71 -6.06
N LEU A 177 6.64 9.44 -6.06
CA LEU A 177 7.54 8.30 -6.21
C LEU A 177 8.25 8.29 -7.58
N LEU A 178 7.57 8.71 -8.65
CA LEU A 178 8.18 8.89 -9.97
C LEU A 178 9.16 10.05 -10.02
N ARG A 179 8.91 11.13 -9.26
CA ARG A 179 9.85 12.26 -9.12
C ARG A 179 11.07 11.88 -8.31
N ASP A 180 10.92 11.09 -7.25
CA ASP A 180 12.05 10.61 -6.43
C ASP A 180 12.94 9.62 -7.20
N ALA A 181 12.36 8.92 -8.18
CA ALA A 181 13.08 8.05 -9.11
C ALA A 181 13.76 8.81 -10.27
N ALA A 182 13.69 10.15 -10.28
CA ALA A 182 14.19 10.98 -11.39
C ALA A 182 15.64 11.42 -11.24
#